data_AF-A0A316UKK9-F1
#
_entry.id   AF-A0A316UKK9-F1
#
_cell.length_a   1.000
_cell.length_b   1.000
_cell.length_c   1.000
_cell.angle_alpha   90.00
_cell.angle_beta   90.00
_cell.angle_gamma   90.00
#
_symmetry.space_group_name_H-M   'P 1'
#
loop_
_entity.id
_entity.type
_entity.pdbx_description
1 polymer ?
#
loop_
_entity_poly.entity_id
_entity_poly.type
_entity_poly.pdbx_seq_one_letter_code
_entity_poly.pdbx_strand_id
1 'polypeptide(L)'
;MANWKDGLPLKAANVVVYLIFLSANGYGALGPNAAKWGTGAQETFITPDSWLFGIWGLIHFLLLGFIIYQFHPAGYQPVIEGVGWRFPILALLNSVYATLSSMGSHHSKTDRIWAILAFLVMLMIAGTVSTIFHTLKTGHKSKNLLDTLVIHLPFSLWHGLSVVLAVVAGFAAFGKDAHSSKPGIVSDILVFLGLLFLEGTSAGYALYGEGDIASGAVISLALLAIFQHQTPGNANRFIHWSALVFFLLSLVAVLRSLFAIIKGRRATAEGENAPLLG
;
A
#
# COMPACT_ATOMS: atom_id res chain seq x y z
N MET A 1 -29.34 2.10 18.67
CA MET A 1 -29.08 1.88 17.24
C MET A 1 -28.49 3.17 16.69
N ALA A 2 -27.40 3.12 15.92
CA ALA A 2 -26.82 4.32 15.33
C ALA A 2 -27.76 4.90 14.25
N ASN A 3 -27.97 6.20 14.28
CA ASN A 3 -28.71 6.94 13.26
C ASN A 3 -27.78 7.31 12.11
N TRP A 4 -28.29 7.39 10.88
CA TRP A 4 -27.49 7.82 9.73
C TRP A 4 -26.92 9.25 9.90
N LYS A 5 -27.56 10.07 10.74
CA LYS A 5 -27.12 11.43 11.09
C LYS A 5 -25.95 11.47 12.09
N ASP A 6 -25.63 10.36 12.75
CA ASP A 6 -24.55 10.35 13.74
C ASP A 6 -23.20 10.48 13.03
N GLY A 7 -22.31 11.33 13.56
CA GLY A 7 -21.00 11.59 12.97
C GLY A 7 -21.03 12.35 11.63
N LEU A 8 -22.10 13.08 11.32
CA LEU A 8 -22.25 13.86 10.08
C LEU A 8 -21.02 14.71 9.70
N PRO A 9 -20.36 15.44 10.62
CA PRO A 9 -19.15 16.21 10.29
C PRO A 9 -18.01 15.34 9.75
N LEU A 10 -17.78 14.18 10.37
CA LEU A 10 -16.77 13.23 9.91
C LEU A 10 -17.16 12.61 8.56
N LYS A 11 -18.44 12.26 8.38
CA LYS A 11 -18.92 11.71 7.11
C LYS A 11 -18.75 12.68 5.95
N ALA A 12 -19.09 13.95 6.16
CA ALA A 12 -18.87 15.01 5.20
C ALA A 12 -17.37 15.20 4.91
N ALA A 13 -16.53 15.22 5.95
CA ALA A 13 -15.09 15.30 5.79
C ALA A 13 -14.55 14.13 4.97
N ASN A 14 -14.97 12.89 5.25
CA ASN A 14 -14.59 11.69 4.50
C ASN A 14 -14.93 11.81 3.02
N VAL A 15 -16.12 12.30 2.67
CA VAL A 15 -16.51 12.51 1.26
C VAL A 15 -15.60 13.54 0.60
N VAL A 16 -15.40 14.70 1.22
CA VAL A 16 -14.60 15.79 0.65
C VAL A 16 -13.14 15.37 0.46
N VAL A 17 -12.51 14.82 1.48
CA VAL A 17 -11.10 14.39 1.42
C VAL A 17 -10.90 13.21 0.46
N TYR A 18 -11.89 12.32 0.31
CA TYR A 18 -11.84 11.26 -0.70
C TYR A 18 -11.82 11.83 -2.11
N LEU A 19 -12.66 12.84 -2.40
CA LEU A 19 -12.66 13.49 -3.72
C LEU A 19 -11.35 14.22 -4.01
N ILE A 20 -10.78 14.91 -3.02
CA ILE A 20 -9.47 15.57 -3.13
C ILE A 20 -8.38 14.53 -3.40
N PHE A 21 -8.35 13.45 -2.60
CA PHE A 21 -7.39 12.36 -2.72
C PHE A 21 -7.46 11.64 -4.07
N LEU A 22 -8.67 11.32 -4.52
CA LEU A 22 -8.93 10.73 -5.84
C LEU A 22 -8.43 11.66 -6.96
N SER A 23 -8.73 12.96 -6.84
CA SER A 23 -8.34 13.95 -7.84
C SER A 23 -6.82 14.14 -7.88
N ALA A 24 -6.15 14.19 -6.72
CA ALA A 24 -4.70 14.34 -6.63
C ALA A 24 -3.96 13.13 -7.25
N ASN A 25 -4.40 11.90 -6.94
CA ASN A 25 -3.83 10.70 -7.54
C ASN A 25 -4.16 10.58 -9.03
N GLY A 26 -5.41 10.89 -9.41
CA GLY A 26 -5.84 10.90 -10.80
C GLY A 26 -5.05 11.88 -11.66
N TYR A 27 -4.81 13.10 -11.15
CA TYR A 27 -3.98 14.09 -11.82
C TYR A 27 -2.52 13.63 -11.92
N GLY A 28 -1.96 13.02 -10.87
CA GLY A 28 -0.62 12.44 -10.93
C GLY A 28 -0.48 11.33 -11.98
N ALA A 29 -1.54 10.54 -12.20
CA ALA A 29 -1.54 9.43 -13.15
C ALA A 29 -1.89 9.84 -14.60
N LEU A 30 -2.77 10.83 -14.79
CA LEU A 30 -3.34 11.18 -16.10
C LEU A 30 -2.96 12.60 -16.58
N GLY A 31 -2.27 13.38 -15.75
CA GLY A 31 -1.95 14.77 -16.05
C GLY A 31 -0.98 14.95 -17.23
N PRO A 32 -0.87 16.19 -17.77
CA PRO A 32 0.00 16.48 -18.92
C PRO A 32 1.48 16.20 -18.66
N ASN A 33 1.90 16.37 -17.40
CA ASN A 33 3.22 16.01 -16.89
C ASN A 33 3.09 14.81 -15.95
N ALA A 34 2.21 13.85 -16.25
CA ALA A 34 2.06 12.63 -15.45
C ALA A 34 3.47 12.09 -15.22
N ALA A 35 3.97 12.29 -14.00
CA ALA A 35 5.26 11.77 -13.60
C ALA A 35 5.18 10.29 -13.95
N LYS A 36 6.21 9.76 -14.63
CA LYS A 36 6.28 8.33 -14.89
C LYS A 36 6.03 7.65 -13.54
N TRP A 37 4.85 7.09 -13.43
CA TRP A 37 4.17 6.55 -12.27
C TRP A 37 5.01 6.44 -11.00
N GLY A 38 4.78 7.35 -10.05
CA GLY A 38 5.15 7.19 -8.64
C GLY A 38 6.60 6.77 -8.36
N THR A 39 7.53 7.01 -9.30
CA THR A 39 8.95 6.65 -9.17
C THR A 39 9.69 7.50 -8.13
N GLY A 40 8.96 8.28 -7.33
CA GLY A 40 9.50 9.39 -6.54
C GLY A 40 9.93 10.55 -7.43
N ALA A 41 10.49 11.57 -6.80
CA ALA A 41 11.05 12.74 -7.50
C ALA A 41 12.17 12.37 -8.49
N GLN A 42 12.83 11.22 -8.30
CA GLN A 42 13.92 10.73 -9.16
C GLN A 42 13.90 9.21 -9.25
N GLU A 43 14.29 8.67 -10.41
CA GLU A 43 14.42 7.23 -10.61
C GLU A 43 15.62 6.67 -9.84
N THR A 44 15.46 5.52 -9.18
CA THR A 44 16.51 4.88 -8.38
C THR A 44 16.56 3.38 -8.65
N PHE A 45 17.56 2.70 -8.11
CA PHE A 45 17.74 1.26 -8.29
C PHE A 45 16.76 0.37 -7.51
N ILE A 46 15.77 0.96 -6.83
CA ILE A 46 14.65 0.24 -6.21
C ILE A 46 13.30 0.66 -6.80
N THR A 47 13.31 1.52 -7.82
CA THR A 47 12.10 2.00 -8.46
C THR A 47 11.34 0.83 -9.11
N PRO A 48 10.04 0.65 -8.81
CA PRO A 48 9.21 -0.38 -9.42
C PRO A 48 8.70 0.05 -10.80
N ASP A 49 8.28 -0.92 -11.60
CA ASP A 49 7.57 -0.66 -12.85
C ASP A 49 6.21 0.02 -12.57
N SER A 50 5.82 0.87 -13.51
CA SER A 50 4.61 1.69 -13.50
C SER A 50 3.29 0.95 -13.25
N TRP A 51 3.15 -0.30 -13.71
CA TRP A 51 1.88 -1.03 -13.56
C TRP A 51 1.51 -1.29 -12.10
N LEU A 52 2.50 -1.31 -11.18
CA LEU A 52 2.26 -1.47 -9.74
C LEU A 52 1.29 -0.42 -9.20
N PHE A 53 1.36 0.79 -9.72
CA PHE A 53 0.53 1.91 -9.30
C PHE A 53 -0.94 1.77 -9.72
N GLY A 54 -1.28 0.79 -10.57
CA GLY A 54 -2.66 0.36 -10.80
C GLY A 54 -3.38 -0.09 -9.53
N ILE A 55 -2.65 -0.50 -8.48
CA ILE A 55 -3.20 -0.82 -7.16
C ILE A 55 -3.94 0.39 -6.55
N TRP A 56 -3.51 1.62 -6.85
CA TRP A 56 -4.27 2.80 -6.43
C TRP A 56 -5.69 2.77 -6.99
N GLY A 57 -5.90 2.40 -8.25
CA GLY A 57 -7.24 2.29 -8.83
C GLY A 57 -8.14 1.33 -8.04
N LEU A 58 -7.60 0.18 -7.64
CA LEU A 58 -8.32 -0.77 -6.79
C LEU A 58 -8.61 -0.20 -5.40
N ILE A 59 -7.65 0.46 -4.76
CA ILE A 59 -7.83 1.11 -3.45
C ILE A 59 -8.94 2.16 -3.54
N HIS A 60 -8.92 3.04 -4.54
CA HIS A 60 -9.95 4.08 -4.71
C HIS A 60 -11.33 3.47 -4.95
N PHE A 61 -11.43 2.42 -5.78
CA PHE A 61 -12.70 1.73 -6.02
C PHE A 61 -13.28 1.13 -4.72
N LEU A 62 -12.46 0.48 -3.90
CA LEU A 62 -12.90 -0.07 -2.62
C LEU A 62 -13.23 1.03 -1.61
N LEU A 63 -12.48 2.13 -1.60
CA LEU A 63 -12.76 3.30 -0.77
C LEU A 63 -14.03 4.04 -1.20
N LEU A 64 -14.44 4.00 -2.47
CA LEU A 64 -15.77 4.46 -2.85
C LEU A 64 -16.85 3.65 -2.11
N GLY A 65 -16.66 2.33 -2.03
CA GLY A 65 -17.46 1.44 -1.20
C GLY A 65 -17.46 1.86 0.27
N PHE A 66 -16.30 2.14 0.85
CA PHE A 66 -16.15 2.68 2.21
C PHE A 66 -16.96 3.97 2.43
N ILE A 67 -16.86 4.91 1.50
CA ILE A 67 -17.54 6.21 1.55
C ILE A 67 -19.06 6.05 1.48
N ILE A 68 -19.58 5.10 0.70
CA ILE A 68 -21.01 4.80 0.67
C ILE A 68 -21.41 4.07 1.96
N TYR A 69 -20.60 3.10 2.41
CA TYR A 69 -20.91 2.24 3.54
C TYR A 69 -21.03 2.98 4.88
N GLN A 70 -20.30 4.08 5.06
CA GLN A 70 -20.39 4.88 6.29
C GLN A 70 -21.79 5.45 6.58
N PHE A 71 -22.65 5.59 5.56
CA PHE A 71 -24.03 6.07 5.71
C PHE A 71 -25.00 4.94 6.12
N HIS A 72 -24.57 3.69 6.04
CA HIS A 72 -25.36 2.54 6.47
C HIS A 72 -25.20 2.31 8.00
N PRO A 73 -26.24 1.88 8.73
CA PRO A 73 -26.14 1.61 10.17
C PRO A 73 -25.03 0.59 10.53
N ALA A 74 -24.80 -0.39 9.65
CA ALA A 74 -23.75 -1.39 9.82
C ALA A 74 -22.32 -0.80 9.72
N GLY A 75 -22.15 0.29 8.97
CA GLY A 75 -20.88 0.97 8.80
C GLY A 75 -20.50 1.90 9.95
N TYR A 76 -21.43 2.25 10.83
CA TYR A 76 -21.18 3.22 11.90
C TYR A 76 -20.01 2.81 12.80
N GLN A 77 -20.05 1.60 13.37
CA GLN A 77 -19.00 1.09 14.25
C GLN A 77 -17.62 1.02 13.57
N PRO A 78 -17.44 0.29 12.45
CA PRO A 78 -16.12 0.16 11.85
C PRO A 78 -15.60 1.45 11.21
N VAL A 79 -16.45 2.29 10.61
CA VAL A 79 -16.02 3.50 9.90
C VAL A 79 -15.88 4.70 10.83
N ILE A 80 -16.90 4.99 11.64
CA ILE A 80 -16.94 6.21 12.47
C ILE A 80 -16.11 6.01 13.75
N GLU A 81 -16.25 4.88 14.44
CA GLU A 81 -15.52 4.60 15.68
C GLU A 81 -14.15 3.94 15.42
N GLY A 82 -14.09 3.01 14.47
CA GLY A 82 -12.85 2.32 14.11
C GLY A 82 -11.85 3.22 13.37
N VAL A 83 -12.21 3.67 12.17
CA VAL A 83 -11.32 4.51 11.34
C VAL A 83 -11.29 5.95 11.85
N GLY A 84 -12.45 6.56 12.02
CA GLY A 84 -12.58 7.91 12.57
C GLY A 84 -11.88 8.99 11.72
N TRP A 85 -11.39 10.03 12.38
CA TRP A 85 -10.66 11.16 11.77
C TRP A 85 -9.31 10.79 11.14
N ARG A 86 -8.86 9.54 11.30
CA ARG A 86 -7.61 9.07 10.70
C ARG A 86 -7.70 9.00 9.17
N PHE A 87 -8.88 8.69 8.62
CA PHE A 87 -9.05 8.64 7.16
C PHE A 87 -8.91 10.02 6.50
N PRO A 88 -9.57 11.10 6.97
CA PRO A 88 -9.34 12.43 6.43
C PRO A 88 -7.87 12.87 6.50
N ILE A 89 -7.20 12.62 7.62
CA ILE A 89 -5.77 12.92 7.77
C ILE A 89 -4.95 12.14 6.75
N LEU A 90 -5.18 10.83 6.62
CA LEU A 90 -4.48 9.97 5.67
C LEU A 90 -4.67 10.43 4.23
N ALA A 91 -5.91 10.71 3.82
CA ALA A 91 -6.26 11.15 2.47
C ALA A 91 -5.61 12.52 2.12
N LEU A 92 -5.60 13.46 3.05
CA LEU A 92 -4.93 14.75 2.88
C LEU A 92 -3.41 14.60 2.80
N LEU A 93 -2.80 13.84 3.71
CA LEU A 93 -1.36 13.55 3.66
C LEU A 93 -0.98 12.92 2.32
N ASN A 94 -1.76 11.97 1.80
CA ASN A 94 -1.48 11.34 0.53
C ASN A 94 -1.66 12.29 -0.66
N SER A 95 -2.59 13.23 -0.58
CA SER A 95 -2.75 14.28 -1.60
C SER A 95 -1.52 15.21 -1.63
N VAL A 96 -0.99 15.55 -0.45
CA VAL A 96 0.26 16.31 -0.32
C VAL A 96 1.45 15.51 -0.87
N TYR A 97 1.57 14.24 -0.53
CA TYR A 97 2.62 13.36 -1.06
C TYR A 97 2.60 13.27 -2.59
N ALA A 98 1.42 13.07 -3.19
CA ALA A 98 1.27 13.02 -4.65
C ALA A 98 1.76 14.32 -5.31
N THR A 99 1.44 15.46 -4.70
CA THR A 99 1.88 16.78 -5.16
C THR A 99 3.39 16.95 -5.06
N LEU A 100 3.98 16.67 -3.88
CA LEU A 100 5.42 16.79 -3.64
C LEU A 100 6.23 15.87 -4.58
N SER A 101 5.77 14.65 -4.78
CA SER A 101 6.42 13.66 -5.65
C SER A 101 6.39 14.10 -7.12
N SER A 102 5.30 14.74 -7.56
CA SER A 102 5.18 15.27 -8.93
C SER A 102 6.05 16.51 -9.15
N MET A 103 6.19 17.37 -8.14
CA MET A 103 7.01 18.60 -8.22
C MET A 103 8.51 18.33 -8.31
N GLY A 104 8.98 17.24 -7.70
CA GLY A 104 10.40 16.89 -7.68
C GLY A 104 10.98 16.36 -9.00
N SER A 105 10.18 16.19 -10.06
CA SER A 105 10.60 15.59 -11.33
C SER A 105 11.26 16.55 -12.33
N HIS A 106 11.51 17.81 -11.94
CA HIS A 106 11.87 18.90 -12.86
C HIS A 106 13.38 19.09 -13.14
N HIS A 107 14.24 18.15 -12.74
CA HIS A 107 15.70 18.17 -12.99
C HIS A 107 16.37 19.48 -12.55
N SER A 108 16.04 19.95 -11.34
CA SER A 108 16.60 21.14 -10.71
C SER A 108 17.34 20.80 -9.41
N LYS A 109 18.23 21.70 -8.96
CA LYS A 109 18.93 21.54 -7.66
C LYS A 109 17.98 21.38 -6.47
N THR A 110 16.72 21.78 -6.62
CA THR A 110 15.68 21.70 -5.58
C THR A 110 15.01 20.31 -5.48
N ASP A 111 15.23 19.41 -6.45
CA ASP A 111 14.54 18.11 -6.52
C ASP A 111 14.80 17.24 -5.28
N ARG A 112 16.02 17.30 -4.74
CA ARG A 112 16.38 16.58 -3.52
C ARG A 112 15.58 17.04 -2.30
N ILE A 113 15.27 18.33 -2.19
CA ILE A 113 14.48 18.89 -1.08
C ILE A 113 13.04 18.35 -1.18
N TRP A 114 12.45 18.39 -2.38
CA TRP A 114 11.11 17.84 -2.61
C TRP A 114 11.05 16.34 -2.31
N ALA A 115 12.09 15.57 -2.68
CA ALA A 115 12.18 14.15 -2.38
C ALA A 115 12.24 13.87 -0.86
N ILE A 116 13.02 14.65 -0.10
CA ILE A 116 13.09 14.52 1.36
C ILE A 116 11.74 14.87 2.00
N LEU A 117 11.10 15.96 1.57
CA LEU A 117 9.76 16.33 2.08
C LEU A 117 8.73 15.24 1.75
N ALA A 118 8.73 14.71 0.53
CA ALA A 118 7.87 13.60 0.14
C ALA A 118 8.12 12.35 1.00
N PHE A 119 9.38 12.02 1.30
CA PHE A 119 9.72 10.92 2.19
C PHE A 119 9.19 11.13 3.61
N LEU A 120 9.34 12.32 4.19
CA LEU A 120 8.79 12.63 5.52
C LEU A 120 7.27 12.48 5.56
N VAL A 121 6.56 13.00 4.55
CA VAL A 121 5.11 12.82 4.43
C VAL A 121 4.74 11.35 4.24
N MET A 122 5.52 10.58 3.49
CA MET A 122 5.31 9.14 3.32
C MET A 122 5.46 8.37 4.62
N LEU A 123 6.39 8.74 5.51
CA LEU A 123 6.48 8.15 6.85
C LEU A 123 5.23 8.46 7.70
N MET A 124 4.69 9.69 7.60
CA MET A 124 3.44 10.04 8.28
C MET A 124 2.24 9.26 7.74
N ILE A 125 2.17 9.06 6.41
CA ILE A 125 1.15 8.23 5.75
C ILE A 125 1.27 6.80 6.24
N ALA A 126 2.46 6.20 6.19
CA ALA A 126 2.72 4.83 6.64
C ALA A 126 2.29 4.64 8.10
N GLY A 127 2.69 5.54 9.00
CA GLY A 127 2.26 5.50 10.40
C GLY A 127 0.74 5.63 10.55
N THR A 128 0.10 6.57 9.84
CA THR A 128 -1.34 6.78 9.93
C THR A 128 -2.12 5.55 9.43
N VAL A 129 -1.77 5.00 8.27
CA VAL A 129 -2.45 3.80 7.75
C VAL A 129 -2.16 2.56 8.60
N SER A 130 -0.97 2.42 9.19
CA SER A 130 -0.69 1.37 10.19
C SER A 130 -1.60 1.47 11.41
N THR A 131 -1.87 2.69 11.92
CA THR A 131 -2.80 2.83 13.06
C THR A 131 -4.23 2.45 12.70
N ILE A 132 -4.71 2.80 11.50
CA ILE A 132 -6.02 2.40 10.99
C ILE A 132 -6.06 0.88 10.84
N PHE A 133 -5.07 0.32 10.16
CA PHE A 133 -4.95 -1.12 9.94
C PHE A 133 -4.98 -1.90 11.25
N HIS A 134 -4.17 -1.51 12.23
CA HIS A 134 -4.13 -2.16 13.53
C HIS A 134 -5.46 -2.03 14.28
N THR A 135 -6.06 -0.85 14.28
CA THR A 135 -7.35 -0.59 14.96
C THR A 135 -8.49 -1.40 14.37
N LEU A 136 -8.54 -1.52 13.04
CA LEU A 136 -9.51 -2.37 12.35
C LEU A 136 -9.29 -3.84 12.67
N LYS A 137 -8.03 -4.28 12.75
CA LYS A 137 -7.71 -5.68 12.95
C LYS A 137 -7.94 -6.18 14.37
N THR A 138 -7.59 -5.38 15.37
CA THR A 138 -7.72 -5.76 16.79
C THR A 138 -9.03 -5.32 17.42
N GLY A 139 -9.51 -4.12 17.10
CA GLY A 139 -10.68 -3.51 17.74
C GLY A 139 -11.99 -3.69 16.99
N HIS A 140 -11.95 -3.84 15.66
CA HIS A 140 -13.16 -3.82 14.82
C HIS A 140 -13.15 -4.94 13.78
N LYS A 141 -13.08 -6.20 14.24
CA LYS A 141 -13.06 -7.37 13.34
C LYS A 141 -14.27 -7.38 12.40
N SER A 142 -14.01 -7.76 11.16
CA SER A 142 -15.02 -7.88 10.11
C SER A 142 -16.15 -8.83 10.53
N LYS A 143 -17.40 -8.39 10.37
CA LYS A 143 -18.59 -9.21 10.70
C LYS A 143 -19.13 -9.96 9.51
N ASN A 144 -18.84 -9.51 8.30
CA ASN A 144 -19.36 -10.07 7.05
C ASN A 144 -18.43 -9.78 5.87
N LEU A 145 -18.72 -10.37 4.69
CA LEU A 145 -17.89 -10.17 3.51
C LEU A 145 -17.85 -8.71 3.05
N LEU A 146 -18.95 -7.96 3.21
CA LEU A 146 -18.99 -6.57 2.79
C LEU A 146 -18.04 -5.71 3.64
N ASP A 147 -18.05 -5.88 4.96
CA ASP A 147 -17.09 -5.25 5.88
C ASP A 147 -15.64 -5.57 5.46
N THR A 148 -15.36 -6.83 5.17
CA THR A 148 -14.02 -7.24 4.70
C THR A 148 -13.63 -6.51 3.42
N LEU A 149 -14.53 -6.44 2.44
CA LEU A 149 -14.24 -5.87 1.12
C LEU A 149 -14.13 -4.34 1.14
N VAL A 150 -15.03 -3.64 1.82
CA VAL A 150 -15.10 -2.17 1.74
C VAL A 150 -14.43 -1.45 2.92
N ILE A 151 -14.09 -2.16 3.99
CA ILE A 151 -13.38 -1.57 5.14
C ILE A 151 -11.99 -2.18 5.26
N HIS A 152 -11.86 -3.47 5.48
CA HIS A 152 -10.55 -4.04 5.81
C HIS A 152 -9.61 -4.11 4.61
N LEU A 153 -10.11 -4.56 3.46
CA LEU A 153 -9.31 -4.76 2.25
C LEU A 153 -8.65 -3.47 1.72
N PRO A 154 -9.34 -2.32 1.57
CA PRO A 154 -8.68 -1.11 1.09
C PRO A 154 -7.55 -0.65 2.01
N PHE A 155 -7.73 -0.70 3.34
CA PHE A 155 -6.69 -0.30 4.28
C PHE A 155 -5.54 -1.32 4.37
N SER A 156 -5.80 -2.61 4.18
CA SER A 156 -4.74 -3.62 4.04
C SER A 156 -3.91 -3.37 2.78
N LEU A 157 -4.55 -3.22 1.61
CA LEU A 157 -3.84 -2.91 0.36
C LEU A 157 -3.03 -1.61 0.47
N TRP A 158 -3.63 -0.55 1.04
CA TRP A 158 -2.95 0.73 1.25
C TRP A 158 -1.78 0.58 2.23
N HIS A 159 -1.94 -0.18 3.31
CA HIS A 159 -0.84 -0.42 4.26
C HIS A 159 0.34 -1.13 3.58
N GLY A 160 0.11 -2.24 2.88
CA GLY A 160 1.16 -2.92 2.11
C GLY A 160 1.83 -2.01 1.08
N LEU A 161 1.04 -1.23 0.34
CA LEU A 161 1.57 -0.27 -0.63
C LEU A 161 2.39 0.84 0.04
N SER A 162 1.95 1.34 1.20
CA SER A 162 2.64 2.40 1.94
C SER A 162 4.03 1.96 2.45
N VAL A 163 4.19 0.69 2.82
CA VAL A 163 5.51 0.12 3.19
C VAL A 163 6.45 0.17 1.99
N VAL A 164 5.98 -0.25 0.81
CA VAL A 164 6.75 -0.19 -0.44
C VAL A 164 7.13 1.25 -0.75
N LEU A 165 6.15 2.16 -0.74
CA LEU A 165 6.36 3.56 -1.10
C LEU A 165 7.26 4.28 -0.10
N ALA A 166 7.25 3.92 1.18
CA ALA A 166 8.19 4.45 2.17
C ALA A 166 9.63 4.08 1.82
N VAL A 167 9.88 2.82 1.43
CA VAL A 167 11.21 2.39 0.97
C VAL A 167 11.60 3.14 -0.30
N VAL A 168 10.73 3.15 -1.33
CA VAL A 168 10.99 3.84 -2.61
C VAL A 168 11.25 5.34 -2.39
N ALA A 169 10.43 6.00 -1.57
CA ALA A 169 10.61 7.42 -1.25
C ALA A 169 11.92 7.68 -0.47
N GLY A 170 12.35 6.75 0.38
CA GLY A 170 13.64 6.84 1.07
C GLY A 170 14.82 6.78 0.10
N PHE A 171 14.77 5.89 -0.88
CA PHE A 171 15.76 5.87 -1.96
C PHE A 171 15.66 7.10 -2.85
N ALA A 172 14.46 7.58 -3.18
CA ALA A 172 14.32 8.85 -3.89
C ALA A 172 14.88 10.02 -3.08
N ALA A 173 14.79 10.02 -1.74
CA ALA A 173 15.33 11.08 -0.90
C ALA A 173 16.85 11.01 -0.74
N PHE A 174 17.46 9.83 -0.60
CA PHE A 174 18.87 9.70 -0.21
C PHE A 174 19.74 8.90 -1.19
N GLY A 175 19.12 8.20 -2.14
CA GLY A 175 19.78 7.36 -3.13
C GLY A 175 20.37 8.15 -4.30
N LYS A 176 21.06 7.40 -5.16
CA LYS A 176 21.58 7.88 -6.44
C LYS A 176 20.48 7.80 -7.49
N ASP A 177 20.45 8.81 -8.34
CA ASP A 177 19.63 8.83 -9.55
C ASP A 177 20.18 7.82 -10.57
N ALA A 178 19.31 6.92 -11.02
CA ALA A 178 19.65 5.84 -11.94
C ALA A 178 19.88 6.32 -13.38
N HIS A 179 19.36 7.50 -13.77
CA HIS A 179 19.59 8.06 -15.10
C HIS A 179 20.99 8.64 -15.26
N SER A 180 21.53 9.22 -14.20
CA SER A 180 22.80 9.94 -14.22
C SER A 180 23.99 9.14 -13.70
N SER A 181 23.75 8.03 -12.99
CA SER A 181 24.80 7.26 -12.32
C SER A 181 24.57 5.76 -12.42
N LYS A 182 25.66 4.98 -12.47
CA LYS A 182 25.61 3.53 -12.28
C LYS A 182 25.64 3.17 -10.78
N PRO A 183 25.07 2.02 -10.38
CA PRO A 183 25.16 1.58 -8.99
C PRO A 183 26.60 1.24 -8.64
N GLY A 184 27.00 1.62 -7.42
CA GLY A 184 28.24 1.15 -6.81
C GLY A 184 27.94 0.21 -5.64
N ILE A 185 28.99 -0.33 -5.03
CA ILE A 185 28.90 -1.33 -3.94
C ILE A 185 27.95 -0.88 -2.81
N VAL A 186 28.02 0.39 -2.39
CA VAL A 186 27.12 0.91 -1.34
C VAL A 186 25.66 0.91 -1.79
N SER A 187 25.39 1.29 -3.05
CA SER A 187 24.04 1.23 -3.61
C SER A 187 23.53 -0.20 -3.69
N ASP A 188 24.38 -1.15 -4.11
CA ASP A 188 24.03 -2.57 -4.16
C ASP A 188 23.64 -3.11 -2.78
N ILE A 189 24.44 -2.82 -1.75
CA ILE A 189 24.17 -3.24 -0.37
C ILE A 189 22.85 -2.64 0.13
N LEU A 190 22.66 -1.33 -0.04
CA LEU A 190 21.44 -0.66 0.43
C LEU A 190 20.20 -1.20 -0.27
N VAL A 191 20.23 -1.35 -1.60
CA VAL A 191 19.11 -1.91 -2.37
C VAL A 191 18.81 -3.33 -1.92
N PHE A 192 19.84 -4.16 -1.74
CA PHE A 192 19.67 -5.52 -1.23
C PHE A 192 18.98 -5.54 0.14
N LEU A 193 19.39 -4.67 1.08
CA LEU A 193 18.75 -4.53 2.38
C LEU A 193 17.30 -4.03 2.26
N GLY A 194 17.02 -3.11 1.34
CA GLY A 194 15.67 -2.66 1.04
C GLY A 194 14.77 -3.78 0.52
N LEU A 195 15.27 -4.60 -0.41
CA LEU A 195 14.54 -5.75 -0.93
C LEU A 195 14.31 -6.83 0.13
N LEU A 196 15.33 -7.11 0.95
CA LEU A 196 15.23 -8.04 2.09
C LEU A 196 14.19 -7.55 3.11
N PHE A 197 14.17 -6.25 3.41
CA PHE A 197 13.17 -5.66 4.30
C PHE A 197 11.75 -5.82 3.75
N LEU A 198 11.55 -5.57 2.44
CA LEU A 198 10.25 -5.74 1.79
C LEU A 198 9.81 -7.21 1.80
N GLU A 199 10.70 -8.14 1.43
CA GLU A 199 10.41 -9.57 1.46
C GLU A 199 10.06 -10.05 2.87
N GLY A 200 10.90 -9.74 3.87
CA GLY A 200 10.65 -10.12 5.25
C GLY A 200 9.34 -9.55 5.79
N THR A 201 8.97 -8.33 5.39
CA THR A 201 7.69 -7.73 5.76
C THR A 201 6.51 -8.41 5.06
N SER A 202 6.65 -8.75 3.78
CA SER A 202 5.64 -9.51 3.02
C SER A 202 5.39 -10.89 3.64
N ALA A 203 6.46 -11.64 3.91
CA ALA A 203 6.39 -12.93 4.58
C ALA A 203 5.83 -12.79 6.00
N GLY A 204 6.20 -11.72 6.71
CA GLY A 204 5.66 -11.35 8.02
C GLY A 204 4.13 -11.20 8.00
N TYR A 205 3.59 -10.43 7.06
CA TYR A 205 2.13 -10.29 6.91
C TYR A 205 1.44 -11.60 6.55
N ALA A 206 2.02 -12.37 5.62
CA ALA A 206 1.43 -13.61 5.14
C ALA A 206 1.43 -14.71 6.22
N LEU A 207 2.52 -14.86 6.98
CA LEU A 207 2.71 -15.99 7.89
C LEU A 207 2.35 -15.68 9.35
N TYR A 208 2.63 -14.46 9.83
CA TYR A 208 2.52 -14.11 11.25
C TYR A 208 1.51 -12.98 11.53
N GLY A 209 1.25 -12.11 10.56
CA GLY A 209 0.30 -11.01 10.66
C GLY A 209 -1.15 -11.45 10.54
N GLU A 210 -1.59 -12.47 11.30
CA GLU A 210 -2.93 -13.07 11.24
C GLU A 210 -3.40 -13.44 9.81
N GLY A 211 -2.46 -13.72 8.90
CA GLY A 211 -2.76 -14.04 7.50
C GLY A 211 -3.26 -12.85 6.69
N ASP A 212 -2.66 -11.66 6.82
CA ASP A 212 -2.98 -10.53 5.93
C ASP A 212 -2.36 -10.71 4.54
N ILE A 213 -3.08 -11.46 3.71
CA ILE A 213 -2.66 -11.79 2.35
C ILE A 213 -2.62 -10.55 1.47
N ALA A 214 -3.50 -9.57 1.68
CA ALA A 214 -3.59 -8.40 0.81
C ALA A 214 -2.34 -7.51 0.93
N SER A 215 -1.92 -7.12 2.14
CA SER A 215 -0.65 -6.39 2.33
C SER A 215 0.54 -7.18 1.79
N GLY A 216 0.62 -8.48 2.10
CA GLY A 216 1.71 -9.36 1.66
C GLY A 216 1.79 -9.46 0.13
N ALA A 217 0.65 -9.63 -0.54
CA ALA A 217 0.54 -9.72 -1.99
C ALA A 217 0.93 -8.41 -2.68
N VAL A 218 0.54 -7.25 -2.15
CA VAL A 218 0.96 -5.95 -2.70
C VAL A 218 2.48 -5.80 -2.65
N ILE A 219 3.12 -6.17 -1.54
CA ILE A 219 4.59 -6.13 -1.43
C ILE A 219 5.24 -7.15 -2.37
N SER A 220 4.65 -8.33 -2.53
CA SER A 220 5.12 -9.34 -3.48
C SER A 220 5.08 -8.82 -4.92
N LEU A 221 3.96 -8.22 -5.32
CA LEU A 221 3.81 -7.58 -6.63
C LEU A 221 4.79 -6.41 -6.81
N ALA A 222 5.09 -5.67 -5.74
CA ALA A 222 6.11 -4.63 -5.80
C ALA A 222 7.51 -5.19 -6.06
N LEU A 223 7.90 -6.30 -5.43
CA LEU A 223 9.18 -6.97 -5.71
C LEU A 223 9.26 -7.43 -7.17
N LEU A 224 8.16 -7.94 -7.74
CA LEU A 224 8.08 -8.29 -9.17
C LEU A 224 8.23 -7.05 -10.06
N ALA A 225 7.54 -5.95 -9.72
CA ALA A 225 7.64 -4.70 -10.47
C ALA A 225 9.06 -4.12 -10.42
N ILE A 226 9.75 -4.22 -9.28
CA ILE A 226 11.16 -3.81 -9.15
C ILE A 226 12.04 -4.70 -10.03
N PHE A 227 11.86 -6.02 -10.02
CA PHE A 227 12.60 -6.93 -10.89
C PHE A 227 12.46 -6.58 -12.38
N GLN A 228 11.24 -6.27 -12.82
CA GLN A 228 10.95 -5.93 -14.22
C GLN A 228 11.57 -4.60 -14.64
N HIS A 229 11.52 -3.59 -13.76
CA HIS A 229 12.07 -2.27 -14.03
C HIS A 229 13.61 -2.26 -13.98
N GLN A 230 14.19 -2.95 -12.99
CA GLN A 230 15.63 -2.99 -12.74
C GLN A 230 16.31 -4.02 -13.64
N THR A 231 16.51 -3.69 -14.91
CA THR A 231 17.19 -4.57 -15.87
C THR A 231 18.72 -4.58 -15.65
N PRO A 232 19.44 -5.62 -16.14
CA PRO A 232 20.89 -5.67 -16.09
C PRO A 232 21.61 -4.48 -16.78
N GLY A 233 20.91 -3.76 -17.66
CA GLY A 233 21.44 -2.57 -18.34
C GLY A 233 21.34 -1.27 -17.53
N ASN A 234 20.32 -1.14 -16.67
CA ASN A 234 20.07 0.08 -15.89
C ASN A 234 20.70 0.01 -14.49
N ALA A 235 20.41 -1.05 -13.74
CA ALA A 235 20.99 -1.28 -12.42
C ALA A 235 22.28 -2.10 -12.56
N ASN A 236 22.16 -3.42 -12.47
CA ASN A 236 23.18 -4.41 -12.75
C ASN A 236 22.54 -5.80 -12.57
N ARG A 237 23.32 -6.86 -12.78
CA ARG A 237 22.82 -8.24 -12.61
C ARG A 237 22.49 -8.57 -11.14
N PHE A 238 23.22 -8.00 -10.19
CA PHE A 238 23.04 -8.31 -8.76
C PHE A 238 21.65 -7.86 -8.29
N ILE A 239 21.32 -6.58 -8.45
CA ILE A 239 20.03 -6.01 -8.04
C ILE A 239 18.86 -6.71 -8.77
N HIS A 240 19.01 -6.92 -10.08
CA HIS A 240 17.99 -7.61 -10.89
C HIS A 240 17.66 -9.00 -10.33
N TRP A 241 18.66 -9.87 -10.16
CA TRP A 241 18.40 -11.24 -9.70
C TRP A 241 18.04 -11.31 -8.21
N SER A 242 18.56 -10.40 -7.37
CA SER A 242 18.11 -10.30 -5.97
C SER A 242 16.62 -9.98 -5.86
N ALA A 243 16.12 -9.04 -6.67
CA ALA A 243 14.69 -8.70 -6.69
C ALA A 243 13.83 -9.91 -7.09
N LEU A 244 14.28 -10.72 -8.06
CA LEU A 244 13.57 -11.95 -8.45
C LEU A 244 13.52 -12.98 -7.32
N VAL A 245 14.67 -13.24 -6.67
CA VAL A 245 14.74 -14.20 -5.57
C VAL A 245 13.80 -13.80 -4.44
N PHE A 246 13.84 -12.53 -4.03
CA PHE A 246 12.96 -12.01 -2.98
C PHE A 246 11.48 -12.02 -3.38
N PHE A 247 11.16 -11.73 -4.65
CA PHE A 247 9.80 -11.92 -5.18
C PHE A 247 9.32 -13.37 -5.03
N LEU A 248 10.13 -14.34 -5.45
CA LEU A 248 9.75 -15.76 -5.39
C LEU A 248 9.53 -16.23 -3.95
N LEU A 249 10.41 -15.84 -3.02
CA LEU A 249 10.26 -16.15 -1.59
C LEU A 249 8.97 -15.56 -1.01
N SER A 250 8.73 -14.28 -1.28
CA SER A 250 7.50 -13.58 -0.87
C SER A 250 6.24 -14.23 -1.47
N LEU A 251 6.26 -14.58 -2.76
CA LEU A 251 5.14 -15.22 -3.44
C LEU A 251 4.80 -16.57 -2.81
N VAL A 252 5.81 -17.40 -2.50
CA VAL A 252 5.61 -18.68 -1.82
C VAL A 252 4.96 -18.48 -0.45
N ALA A 253 5.40 -17.48 0.33
CA ALA A 253 4.79 -17.18 1.63
C ALA A 253 3.32 -16.76 1.50
N VAL A 254 3.01 -15.86 0.56
CA VAL A 254 1.65 -15.39 0.26
C VAL A 254 0.75 -16.55 -0.20
N LEU A 255 1.22 -17.37 -1.14
CA LEU A 255 0.46 -18.53 -1.63
C LEU A 255 0.22 -19.55 -0.53
N ARG A 256 1.23 -19.85 0.30
CA ARG A 256 1.10 -20.77 1.42
C ARG A 256 0.04 -20.31 2.41
N SER A 257 0.03 -19.01 2.74
CA SER A 257 -0.99 -18.41 3.61
C SER A 257 -2.39 -18.53 2.99
N LEU A 258 -2.52 -18.23 1.70
CA LEU A 258 -3.78 -18.38 0.96
C LEU A 258 -4.31 -19.82 0.98
N PHE A 259 -3.46 -20.80 0.70
CA PHE A 259 -3.85 -22.21 0.75
C PHE A 259 -4.26 -22.65 2.16
N ALA A 260 -3.59 -22.17 3.21
CA ALA A 260 -3.95 -22.47 4.59
C ALA A 260 -5.37 -21.95 4.93
N ILE A 261 -5.71 -20.72 4.51
CA ILE A 261 -7.04 -20.14 4.73
C ILE A 261 -8.12 -20.92 3.97
N ILE A 262 -7.88 -21.26 2.70
CA ILE A 262 -8.84 -22.01 1.88
C ILE A 262 -9.10 -23.40 2.49
N LYS A 263 -8.04 -24.10 2.92
CA LYS A 263 -8.18 -25.42 3.55
C LYS A 263 -8.90 -25.34 4.90
N GLY A 264 -8.61 -24.33 5.72
CA GLY A 264 -9.30 -24.10 6.98
C GLY A 264 -10.81 -23.88 6.80
N ARG A 265 -11.21 -23.07 5.80
CA ARG A 265 -12.63 -22.84 5.47
C ARG A 265 -13.35 -24.08 4.98
N ARG A 266 -12.67 -24.95 4.22
CA ARG A 266 -13.25 -26.23 3.77
C ARG A 266 -13.48 -27.18 4.94
N ALA A 267 -12.52 -27.29 5.85
CA ALA A 267 -12.64 -28.15 7.03
C ALA A 267 -13.80 -27.71 7.96
N THR A 268 -14.02 -26.40 8.14
CA THR A 268 -15.17 -25.90 8.93
C THR A 268 -16.50 -26.20 8.22
N ALA A 269 -16.57 -26.02 6.90
CA ALA A 269 -17.77 -26.32 6.13
C ALA A 269 -18.11 -27.82 6.11
N GLU A 270 -17.12 -28.70 6.10
CA GLU A 270 -17.32 -30.15 6.21
C GLU A 270 -17.79 -30.56 7.62
N GLY A 271 -17.29 -29.91 8.68
CA GLY A 271 -17.74 -30.14 10.05
C GLY A 271 -19.16 -29.66 10.35
N GLU A 272 -19.60 -28.55 9.75
CA GLU A 272 -20.99 -28.05 9.88
C GLU A 272 -22.01 -28.91 9.11
N ASN A 273 -21.57 -29.69 8.12
CA ASN A 273 -22.41 -30.62 7.35
C ASN A 273 -22.34 -32.07 7.86
N ALA A 274 -21.62 -32.34 8.96
CA ALA A 274 -21.61 -33.65 9.57
C ALA A 274 -23.00 -33.94 10.19
N PRO A 275 -23.66 -35.07 9.86
CA PRO A 275 -24.92 -35.41 10.47
C PRO A 275 -24.70 -35.55 11.98
N LEU A 276 -25.48 -34.81 12.76
CA LEU A 276 -25.53 -34.96 14.22
C LEU A 276 -25.93 -36.40 14.51
N LEU A 277 -24.94 -37.26 14.78
CA LEU A 277 -25.20 -38.61 15.28
C LEU A 277 -25.86 -38.43 16.65
N GLY A 278 -27.13 -38.86 16.71
CA GLY A 278 -28.01 -38.75 17.88
C GLY A 278 -27.61 -39.63 19.05
#